data_AF-A0A523RE62-F1
#
_entry.id   AF-A0A523RE62-F1
#
_cell.length_a   1.000
_cell.length_b   1.000
_cell.length_c   1.000
_cell.angle_alpha   90.00
_cell.angle_beta   90.00
_cell.angle_gamma   90.00
#
_symmetry.space_group_name_H-M   'P 1'
#
loop_
_entity.id
_entity.type
_entity.pdbx_description
1 polymer ?
#
loop_
_entity_poly.entity_id
_entity_poly.type
_entity_poly.pdbx_seq_one_letter_code
_entity_poly.pdbx_strand_id
1 'polypeptide(L)'
;MTAMRMPVDTKVRYQFKRMLEDLAGKRGRGTELISVYITSDFELTKVVQQLRDEKGTAANIKSKTTRKNVTSALERIIQFLRTYIDAHRRSPPNGMAIFCGNAAGRDDTADIQLYWIEPPEPVTVRMYRCDQEFVLEPLR
;
A
#
# COMPACT_ATOMS: atom_id res chain seq x y z
N MET A 1 14.92 30.22 3.51
CA MET A 1 13.61 30.02 4.15
C MET A 1 13.52 28.57 4.61
N THR A 2 13.93 28.30 5.84
CA THR A 2 13.87 26.96 6.43
C THR A 2 12.43 26.67 6.77
N ALA A 3 11.78 25.73 6.08
CA ALA A 3 10.46 25.27 6.46
C ALA A 3 10.54 24.75 7.90
N MET A 4 9.83 25.43 8.80
CA MET A 4 9.75 25.06 10.21
C MET A 4 9.13 23.67 10.29
N ARG A 5 9.96 22.64 10.59
CA ARG A 5 9.52 21.26 10.75
C ARG A 5 8.59 21.24 11.98
N MET A 6 7.27 21.29 11.75
CA MET A 6 6.31 21.20 12.85
C MET A 6 6.54 19.86 13.57
N PRO A 7 6.66 19.84 14.91
CA PRO A 7 6.80 18.59 15.64
C PRO A 7 5.54 17.75 15.37
N VAL A 8 5.73 16.61 14.71
CA VAL A 8 4.65 15.66 14.43
C VAL A 8 4.05 15.22 15.78
N ASP A 9 2.72 15.36 15.89
CA ASP A 9 1.95 15.00 17.09
C ASP A 9 2.34 13.60 17.60
N THR A 10 2.67 13.52 18.90
CA THR A 10 3.02 12.28 19.61
C THR A 10 1.96 11.19 19.42
N LYS A 11 0.68 11.57 19.34
CA LYS A 11 -0.44 10.65 19.08
C LYS A 11 -0.38 10.06 17.67
N VAL A 12 -0.07 10.88 16.66
CA VAL A 12 0.08 10.44 15.26
C VAL A 12 1.26 9.45 15.14
N ARG A 13 2.38 9.75 15.79
CA ARG A 13 3.54 8.84 15.83
C ARG A 13 3.21 7.51 16.50
N TYR A 14 2.44 7.54 17.59
CA TYR A 14 2.00 6.33 18.27
C TYR A 14 1.08 5.48 17.39
N GLN A 15 0.07 6.08 16.76
CA GLN A 15 -0.85 5.38 15.85
C GLN A 15 -0.11 4.79 14.64
N PHE A 16 0.84 5.53 14.08
CA PHE A 16 1.71 5.06 13.00
C PHE A 16 2.48 3.80 13.41
N LYS A 17 3.16 3.83 14.56
CA LYS A 17 3.89 2.67 15.08
C LYS A 17 2.99 1.45 15.30
N ARG A 18 1.82 1.66 15.91
CA ARG A 18 0.84 0.57 16.13
C ARG A 18 0.34 -0.04 14.83
N MET A 19 0.14 0.77 13.79
CA MET A 19 -0.23 0.28 12.47
C MET A 19 0.90 -0.54 11.86
N LEU A 20 2.16 -0.09 11.94
CA LEU A 20 3.30 -0.85 11.44
C LEU A 20 3.49 -2.18 12.18
N GLU A 21 3.29 -2.21 13.50
CA GLU A 21 3.30 -3.44 14.29
C GLU A 21 2.22 -4.43 13.84
N ASP A 22 0.99 -3.93 13.62
CA ASP A 22 -0.13 -4.74 13.14
C ASP A 22 0.09 -5.25 11.70
N LEU A 23 0.69 -4.45 10.82
CA LEU A 23 1.07 -4.88 9.48
C LEU A 23 2.22 -5.89 9.49
N ALA A 24 3.20 -5.73 10.38
CA ALA A 24 4.33 -6.65 10.51
C ALA A 24 3.90 -8.05 10.97
N GLY A 25 2.79 -8.15 11.71
CA GLY A 25 2.21 -9.43 12.11
C GLY A 25 1.43 -10.15 11.02
N LYS A 26 1.18 -9.52 9.85
CA LYS A 26 0.41 -10.12 8.75
C LYS A 26 1.32 -10.90 7.81
N ARG A 27 0.94 -12.14 7.54
CA ARG A 27 1.63 -13.02 6.60
C ARG A 27 0.63 -13.74 5.70
N GLY A 28 0.84 -13.61 4.39
CA GLY A 28 0.07 -14.31 3.36
C GLY A 28 0.45 -15.78 3.29
N ARG A 29 -0.50 -16.62 2.84
CA ARG A 29 -0.21 -18.04 2.57
C ARG A 29 0.65 -18.20 1.32
N GLY A 30 0.44 -17.31 0.36
CA GLY A 30 1.29 -17.15 -0.82
C GLY A 30 1.85 -15.73 -0.91
N THR A 31 2.50 -15.46 -2.04
CA THR A 31 2.93 -14.11 -2.46
C THR A 31 1.70 -13.30 -2.84
N GLU A 32 1.00 -12.75 -1.85
CA GLU A 32 -0.31 -12.10 -2.02
C GLU A 32 -0.51 -10.82 -1.20
N LEU A 33 0.53 -10.33 -0.53
CA LEU A 33 0.53 -9.07 0.19
C LEU A 33 1.26 -8.00 -0.63
N ILE A 34 0.53 -6.96 -1.02
CA ILE A 34 1.01 -5.88 -1.89
C ILE A 34 1.40 -4.68 -1.04
N SER A 35 2.61 -4.17 -1.28
CA SER A 35 3.13 -2.91 -0.72
C SER A 35 3.40 -1.93 -1.87
N VAL A 36 2.84 -0.73 -1.79
CA VAL A 36 3.04 0.35 -2.76
C VAL A 36 3.52 1.60 -2.03
N TYR A 37 4.61 2.17 -2.51
CA TYR A 37 5.20 3.41 -2.00
C TYR A 37 5.26 4.44 -3.11
N ILE A 38 4.76 5.63 -2.81
CA ILE A 38 4.60 6.74 -3.74
C ILE A 38 5.24 7.97 -3.11
N THR A 39 6.21 8.56 -3.80
CA THR A 39 6.85 9.82 -3.39
C THR A 39 5.90 11.00 -3.65
N SER A 40 6.06 12.10 -2.91
CA SER A 40 5.17 13.27 -2.96
C SER A 40 5.10 13.97 -4.32
N ASP A 41 6.15 13.84 -5.13
CA ASP A 41 6.31 14.43 -6.45
C ASP A 41 5.77 13.55 -7.59
N PHE A 42 5.42 12.29 -7.30
CA PHE A 42 5.01 11.35 -8.33
C PHE A 42 3.51 11.41 -8.62
N GLU A 43 3.14 11.32 -9.90
CA GLU A 43 1.75 11.41 -10.35
C GLU A 43 0.98 10.11 -10.07
N LEU A 44 -0.10 10.21 -9.28
CA LEU A 44 -0.94 9.06 -8.93
C LEU A 44 -1.57 8.37 -10.16
N THR A 45 -1.83 9.12 -11.24
CA THR A 45 -2.34 8.56 -12.51
C THR A 45 -1.37 7.57 -13.15
N LYS A 46 -0.06 7.86 -13.09
CA LYS A 46 0.99 6.92 -13.54
C LYS A 46 1.07 5.69 -12.63
N VAL A 47 0.87 5.85 -11.32
CA VAL A 47 0.79 4.70 -10.39
C VAL A 47 -0.40 3.81 -10.75
N VAL A 48 -1.58 4.40 -10.99
CA VAL A 48 -2.77 3.65 -11.42
C VAL A 48 -2.51 2.87 -12.70
N GLN A 49 -1.82 3.46 -13.68
CA GLN A 49 -1.47 2.76 -14.91
C GLN A 49 -0.51 1.60 -14.65
N GLN A 50 0.56 1.82 -13.89
CA GLN A 50 1.49 0.74 -13.50
C GLN A 50 0.75 -0.42 -12.83
N LEU A 51 -0.14 -0.15 -11.86
CA LEU A 51 -0.88 -1.19 -11.15
C LEU A 51 -1.85 -1.97 -12.05
N ARG A 52 -2.34 -1.37 -13.14
CA ARG A 52 -3.15 -2.09 -14.15
C ARG A 52 -2.29 -3.06 -14.95
N ASP A 53 -1.06 -2.67 -15.28
CA ASP A 53 -0.11 -3.53 -15.98
C ASP A 53 0.31 -4.71 -15.08
N GLU A 54 0.55 -4.44 -13.79
CA GLU A 54 0.80 -5.49 -12.78
C GLU A 54 -0.39 -6.44 -12.63
N LYS A 55 -1.63 -5.92 -12.69
CA LYS A 55 -2.84 -6.75 -12.67
C LYS A 55 -2.94 -7.65 -13.90
N GLY A 56 -2.56 -7.15 -15.07
CA GLY A 56 -2.45 -7.95 -16.30
C GLY A 56 -1.43 -9.08 -16.14
N THR A 57 -0.29 -8.80 -15.52
CA THR A 57 0.75 -9.80 -15.25
C THR A 57 0.28 -10.84 -14.22
N ALA A 58 -0.43 -10.42 -13.17
CA ALA A 58 -0.97 -11.30 -12.14
C ALA A 58 -1.94 -12.36 -12.69
N ALA A 59 -2.55 -12.13 -13.86
CA ALA A 59 -3.40 -13.13 -14.52
C ALA A 59 -2.66 -14.45 -14.83
N ASN A 60 -1.32 -14.42 -14.94
CA ASN A 60 -0.49 -15.58 -15.23
C ASN A 60 -0.09 -16.38 -13.97
N ILE A 61 -0.50 -15.96 -12.77
CA ILE A 61 -0.24 -16.71 -11.53
C ILE A 61 -0.93 -18.08 -11.63
N LYS A 62 -0.14 -19.15 -11.41
CA LYS A 62 -0.60 -20.55 -11.54
C LYS A 62 -1.62 -20.92 -10.47
N SER A 63 -1.37 -20.54 -9.22
CA SER A 63 -2.29 -20.79 -8.10
C SER A 63 -3.57 -19.96 -8.28
N LYS A 64 -4.72 -20.63 -8.41
CA LYS A 64 -6.03 -19.97 -8.60
C LYS A 64 -6.36 -19.03 -7.44
N THR A 65 -6.11 -19.47 -6.20
CA THR A 65 -6.37 -18.68 -4.98
C THR A 65 -5.47 -17.45 -4.92
N THR A 66 -4.15 -17.64 -5.08
CA THR A 66 -3.19 -16.52 -5.06
C THR A 66 -3.50 -15.53 -6.18
N ARG A 67 -3.79 -16.02 -7.40
CA ARG A 67 -4.19 -15.17 -8.53
C ARG A 67 -5.41 -14.32 -8.20
N LYS A 68 -6.46 -14.93 -7.66
CA LYS A 68 -7.68 -14.21 -7.25
C LYS A 68 -7.35 -13.13 -6.21
N ASN A 69 -6.61 -13.49 -5.17
CA ASN A 69 -6.29 -12.57 -4.07
C ASN A 69 -5.45 -11.38 -4.54
N VAL A 70 -4.38 -11.62 -5.31
CA VAL A 70 -3.54 -10.56 -5.89
C VAL A 70 -4.34 -9.66 -6.82
N THR A 71 -5.18 -10.24 -7.70
CA THR A 71 -6.01 -9.46 -8.63
C THR A 71 -6.99 -8.57 -7.89
N SER A 72 -7.68 -9.10 -6.87
CA SER A 72 -8.62 -8.35 -6.04
C SER A 72 -7.93 -7.26 -5.22
N ALA A 73 -6.73 -7.52 -4.70
CA ALA A 73 -5.93 -6.52 -3.98
C ALA A 73 -5.52 -5.36 -4.90
N LEU A 74 -5.04 -5.65 -6.12
CA LEU A 74 -4.70 -4.63 -7.13
C LEU A 74 -5.92 -3.81 -7.55
N GLU A 75 -7.06 -4.45 -7.80
CA GLU A 75 -8.33 -3.75 -8.10
C GLU A 75 -8.73 -2.80 -6.98
N ARG A 76 -8.61 -3.25 -5.73
CA ARG A 76 -8.94 -2.44 -4.55
C ARG A 76 -8.01 -1.23 -4.43
N ILE A 77 -6.70 -1.39 -4.65
CA ILE A 77 -5.74 -0.27 -4.65
C ILE A 77 -6.05 0.72 -5.79
N ILE A 78 -6.30 0.22 -7.00
CA ILE A 78 -6.63 1.08 -8.15
C ILE A 78 -7.89 1.89 -7.89
N GLN A 79 -8.94 1.27 -7.34
CA GLN A 79 -10.17 1.97 -7.01
C GLN A 79 -9.95 3.02 -5.91
N PHE A 80 -9.19 2.68 -4.87
CA PHE A 80 -8.81 3.63 -3.82
C PHE A 80 -8.07 4.83 -4.39
N LEU A 81 -7.04 4.62 -5.21
CA LEU A 81 -6.26 5.71 -5.81
C LEU A 81 -7.12 6.61 -6.70
N ARG A 82 -8.06 6.06 -7.46
CA ARG A 82 -9.02 6.85 -8.26
C ARG A 82 -9.88 7.74 -7.38
N THR A 83 -10.51 7.16 -6.36
CA THR A 83 -11.32 7.92 -5.40
C THR A 83 -10.49 8.97 -4.68
N TYR A 84 -9.22 8.67 -4.34
CA TYR A 84 -8.30 9.65 -3.77
C TYR A 84 -8.01 10.79 -4.76
N ILE A 85 -7.69 10.50 -6.03
CA ILE A 85 -7.44 11.52 -7.07
C ILE A 85 -8.67 12.43 -7.26
N ASP A 86 -9.88 11.86 -7.26
CA ASP A 86 -11.12 12.62 -7.43
C ASP A 86 -11.36 13.58 -6.25
N ALA A 87 -11.05 13.14 -5.02
CA ALA A 87 -11.15 13.96 -3.81
C ALA A 87 -9.96 14.93 -3.63
N HIS A 88 -8.77 14.53 -4.08
CA HIS A 88 -7.49 15.19 -3.86
C HIS A 88 -6.73 15.32 -5.17
N ARG A 89 -6.53 16.55 -5.65
CA ARG A 89 -5.89 16.81 -6.95
C ARG A 89 -4.38 16.51 -7.00
N ARG A 90 -3.76 16.15 -5.87
CA ARG A 90 -2.31 15.96 -5.73
C ARG A 90 -2.01 14.85 -4.73
N SER A 91 -0.83 14.24 -4.87
CA SER A 91 -0.27 13.32 -3.88
C SER A 91 -0.11 14.01 -2.52
N PRO A 92 -0.15 13.26 -1.39
CA PRO A 92 0.11 13.83 -0.08
C PRO A 92 1.52 14.44 0.00
N PRO A 93 1.74 15.49 0.80
CA PRO A 93 3.03 16.18 0.89
C PRO A 93 4.18 15.29 1.38
N ASN A 94 3.91 14.27 2.20
CA ASN A 94 4.92 13.28 2.59
C ASN A 94 4.91 12.01 1.71
N GLY A 95 4.14 11.99 0.63
CA GLY A 95 3.91 10.78 -0.15
C GLY A 95 2.91 9.83 0.51
N MET A 96 2.86 8.60 0.03
CA MET A 96 1.85 7.62 0.42
C MET A 96 2.43 6.21 0.46
N ALA A 97 2.05 5.45 1.49
CA ALA A 97 2.26 4.01 1.54
C ALA A 97 0.90 3.30 1.56
N ILE A 98 0.75 2.26 0.74
CA ILE A 98 -0.48 1.45 0.63
C ILE A 98 -0.11 -0.02 0.82
N PHE A 99 -0.88 -0.71 1.65
CA PHE A 99 -0.75 -2.13 1.93
C PHE A 99 -2.09 -2.81 1.65
N CYS A 100 -2.10 -3.83 0.81
CA CYS A 100 -3.33 -4.53 0.45
C CYS A 100 -3.09 -6.02 0.28
N GLY A 101 -3.97 -6.86 0.82
CA GLY A 101 -3.84 -8.31 0.68
C GLY A 101 -4.83 -9.07 1.56
N ASN A 102 -4.75 -10.40 1.51
CA ASN A 102 -5.60 -11.26 2.34
C ASN A 102 -5.14 -11.25 3.80
N ALA A 103 -5.85 -10.53 4.66
CA ALA A 103 -5.55 -10.42 6.09
C ALA A 103 -6.11 -11.59 6.92
N ALA A 104 -6.95 -12.46 6.34
CA ALA A 104 -7.60 -13.55 7.08
C ALA A 104 -6.63 -14.67 7.48
N GLY A 105 -5.50 -14.84 6.80
CA GLY A 105 -4.55 -15.95 7.03
C GLY A 105 -5.12 -17.35 6.71
N ARG A 106 -6.34 -17.44 6.17
CA ARG A 106 -7.09 -18.67 5.86
C ARG A 106 -7.72 -18.63 4.46
N ASP A 107 -8.01 -19.82 3.92
CA ASP A 107 -8.44 -20.01 2.52
C ASP A 107 -9.96 -20.08 2.34
N ASP A 108 -10.71 -20.40 3.40
CA ASP A 108 -12.16 -20.57 3.38
C ASP A 108 -12.89 -19.26 3.11
N THR A 109 -12.36 -18.14 3.60
CA THR A 109 -12.87 -16.81 3.30
C THR A 109 -11.72 -15.81 3.23
N ALA A 110 -11.38 -15.37 2.01
CA ALA A 110 -10.41 -14.30 1.79
C ALA A 110 -10.98 -12.97 2.33
N ASP A 111 -10.18 -12.27 3.12
CA ASP A 111 -10.49 -10.91 3.59
C ASP A 111 -9.45 -9.95 3.02
N ILE A 112 -9.76 -9.38 1.84
CA ILE A 112 -8.87 -8.44 1.16
C ILE A 112 -9.03 -7.06 1.80
N GLN A 113 -8.09 -6.74 2.69
CA GLN A 113 -8.06 -5.48 3.41
C GLN A 113 -7.07 -4.52 2.75
N LEU A 114 -7.41 -3.23 2.77
CA LEU A 114 -6.55 -2.14 2.29
C LEU A 114 -6.27 -1.20 3.45
N TYR A 115 -4.99 -0.93 3.66
CA TYR A 115 -4.46 0.06 4.57
C TYR A 115 -3.69 1.08 3.76
N TRP A 116 -3.81 2.36 4.11
CA TRP A 116 -2.98 3.39 3.52
C TRP A 116 -2.59 4.40 4.60
N ILE A 117 -1.44 5.03 4.42
CA ILE A 117 -0.97 6.09 5.31
C ILE A 117 -0.20 7.15 4.54
N GLU A 118 -0.39 8.40 4.93
CA GLU A 118 0.61 9.44 4.73
C GLU A 118 1.58 9.36 5.92
N PRO A 119 2.87 9.00 5.69
CA PRO A 119 3.82 8.87 6.78
C PRO A 119 4.18 10.23 7.40
N PRO A 120 4.63 10.26 8.65
CA PRO A 120 5.05 11.50 9.33
C PRO A 120 6.31 12.12 8.72
N GLU A 121 7.09 11.32 8.01
CA GLU A 121 8.28 11.75 7.26
C GLU A 121 8.12 11.40 5.77
N PRO A 122 8.68 12.21 4.85
CA PRO A 122 8.52 11.97 3.43
C PRO A 122 9.04 10.59 2.98
N VAL A 123 8.23 9.90 2.18
CA VAL A 123 8.67 8.70 1.45
C VAL A 123 9.70 9.12 0.40
N THR A 124 10.88 8.54 0.45
CA THR A 124 11.99 8.82 -0.49
C THR A 124 12.13 7.76 -1.58
N VAL A 125 11.42 6.64 -1.47
CA VAL A 125 11.49 5.51 -2.41
C VAL A 125 10.15 5.26 -3.08
N ARG A 126 10.19 5.03 -4.39
CA ARG A 126 9.03 4.54 -5.14
C ARG A 126 9.14 3.02 -5.27
N MET A 127 8.11 2.30 -4.88
CA MET A 127 8.14 0.84 -4.88
C MET A 127 6.78 0.23 -5.15
N TYR A 128 6.78 -0.86 -5.90
CA TYR A 128 5.71 -1.85 -5.93
C TYR A 128 6.33 -3.20 -5.56
N ARG A 129 5.72 -3.91 -4.61
CA ARG A 129 6.13 -5.27 -4.25
C ARG A 129 4.90 -6.10 -3.92
N CYS A 130 4.85 -7.32 -4.42
CA CYS A 130 3.95 -8.36 -3.95
C CYS A 130 4.81 -9.45 -3.28
N ASP A 131 4.56 -9.75 -2.01
CA ASP A 131 5.33 -10.72 -1.24
C ASP A 131 4.45 -11.52 -0.26
N GLN A 132 5.05 -12.43 0.50
CA GLN A 132 4.36 -13.12 1.61
C GLN A 132 4.14 -12.20 2.82
N GLU A 133 4.92 -11.14 2.96
CA GLU A 133 4.88 -10.18 4.05
C GLU A 133 4.82 -8.75 3.47
N PHE A 134 4.25 -7.81 4.22
CA PHE A 134 4.32 -6.41 3.80
C PHE A 134 5.76 -5.89 3.95
N VAL A 135 6.22 -5.11 2.96
CA VAL A 135 7.54 -4.46 2.99
C VAL A 135 7.38 -3.17 3.78
N LEU A 136 7.94 -3.11 4.99
CA LEU A 136 7.77 -1.99 5.92
C LEU A 136 9.05 -1.19 6.14
N GLU A 137 10.18 -1.66 5.59
CA GLU A 137 11.50 -1.07 5.73
C GLU A 137 11.55 0.43 5.37
N PRO A 138 10.87 0.91 4.30
CA PRO A 138 10.86 2.34 4.00
C PRO A 138 10.18 3.25 5.02
N LEU A 139 9.46 2.68 6.00
CA LEU A 139 8.72 3.40 7.04
C LEU A 139 9.35 3.28 8.43
N ARG A 140 10.48 2.58 8.55
CA ARG A 140 11.18 2.33 9.81
C ARG A 140 12.33 3.29 10.05
#